data_AF-A0AA48L0U1-F1
#
_entry.id   AF-A0AA48L0U1-F1
#
_cell.length_a   1.000
_cell.length_b   1.000
_cell.length_c   1.000
_cell.angle_alpha   90.00
_cell.angle_beta   90.00
_cell.angle_gamma   90.00
#
_symmetry.space_group_name_H-M   'P 1'
#
loop_
_entity.id
_entity.type
_entity.pdbx_description
1 polymer ?
#
loop_
_entity_poly.entity_id
_entity_poly.type
_entity_poly.pdbx_seq_one_letter_code
_entity_poly.pdbx_strand_id
1 'polypeptide(L)'
;MPLASSYSSRQAKRRSVTLPSPRQPDPWNDYSADEGSAEKHWENTLHSLDESKSNMTIDPAATMQEQETEILRLTREVMDLREDLAARPTEDEVYAMRMEWETSENLFAESQKDNEQKHNTIENLRQYVKALESKLEETLGEDWKEYCVLPDPRGAGNTCGNATPLPKPKLRPSASIKRASRHSHTRSVSVADARSLRELETAVDKTPAGALRALEGIRELDSRPTPAEIVASFEASSPLKEARMERSSSYQSIREPKDKELAALVAAVKALPASLSAQVERSLSRESVAESRREEARQALLEVLDAAESRAEAREIRLQGLLTEAKTCSGHMEW
;
A
#
# COMPACT_ATOMS: atom_id res chain seq x y z
N MET A 1 -47.55 -38.85 -21.95
CA MET A 1 -47.34 -37.48 -22.48
C MET A 1 -46.01 -36.98 -21.93
N PRO A 2 -44.99 -36.69 -22.76
CA PRO A 2 -43.70 -36.26 -22.25
C PRO A 2 -43.69 -34.74 -22.06
N LEU A 3 -43.31 -34.27 -20.87
CA LEU A 3 -43.11 -32.86 -20.58
C LEU A 3 -41.67 -32.50 -20.99
N ALA A 4 -41.56 -31.60 -21.97
CA ALA A 4 -40.29 -31.11 -22.49
C ALA A 4 -39.58 -30.25 -21.44
N SER A 5 -38.49 -30.78 -20.88
CA SER A 5 -37.58 -30.05 -19.99
C SER A 5 -36.75 -29.05 -20.80
N SER A 6 -37.07 -27.76 -20.65
CA SER A 6 -36.35 -26.67 -21.31
C SER A 6 -35.09 -26.32 -20.52
N TYR A 7 -33.96 -26.89 -20.90
CA TYR A 7 -32.66 -26.51 -20.37
C TYR A 7 -32.28 -25.09 -20.84
N SER A 8 -32.39 -24.12 -19.93
CA SER A 8 -31.93 -22.74 -20.13
C SER A 8 -30.41 -22.69 -19.95
N SER A 9 -29.68 -22.84 -21.06
CA SER A 9 -28.23 -22.65 -21.13
C SER A 9 -27.88 -21.17 -20.95
N ARG A 10 -27.52 -20.77 -19.73
CA ARG A 10 -26.93 -19.46 -19.44
C ARG A 10 -25.46 -19.50 -19.81
N GLN A 11 -25.14 -19.15 -21.06
CA GLN A 11 -23.76 -18.87 -21.46
C GLN A 11 -23.27 -17.63 -20.68
N ALA A 12 -22.37 -17.87 -19.73
CA ALA A 12 -21.64 -16.82 -19.03
C ALA A 12 -20.82 -16.05 -20.06
N LYS A 13 -21.22 -14.80 -20.30
CA LYS A 13 -20.56 -13.86 -21.20
C LYS A 13 -19.21 -13.48 -20.56
N ARG A 14 -18.17 -14.27 -20.84
CA ARG A 14 -16.78 -13.98 -20.48
C ARG A 14 -16.40 -12.65 -21.14
N ARG A 15 -16.38 -11.58 -20.34
CA ARG A 15 -15.77 -10.31 -20.75
C ARG A 15 -14.28 -10.55 -20.83
N SER A 16 -13.74 -10.64 -22.04
CA SER A 16 -12.31 -10.61 -22.30
C SER A 16 -11.75 -9.30 -21.76
N VAL A 17 -10.96 -9.39 -20.69
CA VAL A 17 -10.15 -8.28 -20.19
C VAL A 17 -8.99 -8.13 -21.16
N THR A 18 -9.08 -7.14 -22.04
CA THR A 18 -7.97 -6.76 -22.92
C THR A 18 -6.93 -6.07 -22.05
N LEU A 19 -5.83 -6.74 -21.75
CA LEU A 19 -4.68 -6.14 -21.06
C LEU A 19 -4.13 -4.98 -21.92
N PRO A 20 -3.82 -3.82 -21.33
CA PRO A 20 -3.21 -2.71 -22.06
C PRO A 20 -1.83 -3.13 -22.59
N SER A 21 -1.58 -2.83 -23.86
CA SER A 21 -0.34 -3.13 -24.58
C SER A 21 0.87 -2.45 -23.90
N PRO A 22 1.96 -3.16 -23.58
CA PRO A 22 3.08 -2.65 -22.78
C PRO A 22 4.08 -1.78 -23.57
N ARG A 23 3.62 -1.05 -24.61
CA ARG A 23 4.49 -0.23 -25.45
C ARG A 23 3.81 1.07 -25.85
N GLN A 24 3.51 1.93 -24.89
CA GLN A 24 3.52 3.35 -25.18
C GLN A 24 4.92 3.88 -24.83
N PRO A 25 5.66 4.44 -25.80
CA PRO A 25 6.90 5.14 -25.48
C PRO A 25 6.57 6.28 -24.52
N ASP A 26 7.31 6.35 -23.42
CA ASP A 26 7.15 7.37 -22.39
C ASP A 26 7.30 8.76 -23.05
N PRO A 27 6.24 9.59 -23.11
CA PRO A 27 6.31 10.90 -23.74
C PRO A 27 7.22 11.88 -22.97
N TRP A 28 7.74 11.46 -21.81
CA TRP A 28 8.64 12.21 -20.96
C TRP A 28 10.11 12.08 -21.35
N ASN A 29 10.49 11.11 -22.19
CA ASN A 29 11.89 10.85 -22.54
C ASN A 29 12.44 11.71 -23.70
N ASP A 30 11.62 12.57 -24.30
CA ASP A 30 12.02 13.41 -25.44
C ASP A 30 12.43 14.86 -25.05
N TYR A 31 12.58 15.13 -23.75
CA TYR A 31 13.10 16.41 -23.24
C TYR A 31 14.65 16.46 -23.21
N SER A 32 15.33 15.83 -24.17
CA SER A 32 16.69 16.27 -24.55
C SER A 32 16.58 17.51 -25.45
N ALA A 33 15.95 18.55 -24.94
CA ALA A 33 16.02 19.86 -25.58
C ALA A 33 17.45 20.38 -25.35
N ASP A 34 18.20 20.47 -26.45
CA ASP A 34 19.52 21.09 -26.55
C ASP A 34 19.55 22.41 -25.74
N GLU A 35 20.14 22.37 -24.54
CA GLU A 35 20.16 23.51 -23.60
C GLU A 35 20.75 24.77 -24.26
N GLY A 36 21.62 24.58 -25.27
CA GLY A 36 22.21 25.66 -26.05
C GLY A 36 21.25 26.39 -27.00
N SER A 37 20.04 25.89 -27.24
CA SER A 37 19.03 26.54 -28.10
C SER A 37 18.18 27.56 -27.32
N ALA A 38 17.86 27.25 -26.06
CA ALA A 38 17.09 28.15 -25.21
C ALA A 38 17.90 29.40 -24.80
N GLU A 39 19.20 29.24 -24.52
CA GLU A 39 20.08 30.35 -24.15
C GLU A 39 20.24 31.40 -25.28
N LYS A 40 20.43 30.92 -26.52
CA LYS A 40 20.58 31.80 -27.70
C LYS A 40 19.32 32.61 -28.01
N HIS A 41 18.14 32.10 -27.68
CA HIS A 41 16.89 32.80 -27.92
C HIS A 41 16.76 34.04 -27.01
N TRP A 42 17.17 33.93 -25.74
CA TRP A 42 17.11 35.06 -24.81
C TRP A 42 18.16 36.12 -25.12
N GLU A 43 19.37 35.73 -25.52
CA GLU A 43 20.41 36.67 -25.98
C GLU A 43 19.97 37.49 -27.21
N ASN A 44 19.35 36.85 -28.20
CA ASN A 44 18.81 37.55 -29.37
C ASN A 44 17.66 38.50 -29.00
N THR A 45 16.81 38.12 -28.05
CA THR A 45 15.71 38.97 -27.57
C THR A 45 16.25 40.21 -26.84
N LEU A 46 17.32 40.05 -26.04
CA LEU A 46 17.99 41.17 -25.36
C LEU A 46 18.65 42.14 -26.35
N HIS A 47 19.31 41.63 -27.39
CA HIS A 47 19.92 42.48 -28.42
C HIS A 47 18.88 43.26 -29.25
N SER A 48 17.71 42.66 -29.55
CA SER A 48 16.64 43.33 -30.30
C SER A 48 15.98 44.48 -29.53
N LEU A 49 15.98 44.42 -28.19
CA LEU A 49 15.45 45.48 -27.32
C LEU A 49 16.32 46.75 -27.30
N ASP A 50 17.63 46.62 -27.55
CA ASP A 50 18.57 47.75 -27.52
C ASP A 50 18.48 48.61 -28.80
N GLU A 51 18.21 47.98 -29.95
CA GLU A 51 18.09 48.69 -31.25
C GLU A 51 16.77 49.47 -31.41
N SER A 52 15.71 49.06 -30.72
CA SER A 52 14.36 49.64 -30.86
C SER A 52 14.16 50.98 -30.12
N LYS A 53 15.16 51.44 -29.36
CA LYS A 53 15.01 52.58 -28.41
C LYS A 53 15.19 53.97 -29.03
N SER A 54 15.46 54.07 -30.34
CA SER A 54 15.97 55.30 -30.95
C SER A 54 14.93 56.27 -31.55
N ASN A 55 13.61 55.97 -31.54
CA ASN A 55 12.65 56.77 -32.33
C ASN A 55 11.29 57.12 -31.69
N MET A 56 11.10 57.03 -30.37
CA MET A 56 9.89 57.55 -29.73
C MET A 56 10.21 58.60 -28.65
N THR A 57 9.62 59.78 -28.80
CA THR A 57 9.53 60.82 -27.76
C THR A 57 8.55 60.34 -26.69
N ILE A 58 8.97 59.40 -25.85
CA ILE A 58 8.13 58.85 -24.78
C ILE A 58 8.34 59.69 -23.52
N ASP A 59 7.24 60.04 -22.86
CA ASP A 59 7.26 60.69 -21.54
C ASP A 59 8.00 59.78 -20.54
N PRO A 60 9.14 60.23 -19.97
CA PRO A 60 9.94 59.41 -19.06
C PRO A 60 9.19 59.03 -17.77
N ALA A 61 8.16 59.79 -17.37
CA ALA A 61 7.38 59.48 -16.17
C ALA A 61 6.41 58.30 -16.40
N ALA A 62 5.75 58.27 -17.56
CA ALA A 62 4.82 57.19 -17.92
C ALA A 62 5.55 55.85 -18.13
N THR A 63 6.73 55.89 -18.77
CA THR A 63 7.55 54.67 -18.96
C THR A 63 8.09 54.12 -17.65
N MET A 64 8.50 54.99 -16.72
CA MET A 64 8.97 54.57 -15.41
C MET A 64 7.85 53.91 -14.60
N GLN A 65 6.63 54.47 -14.63
CA GLN A 65 5.49 53.88 -13.94
C GLN A 65 5.09 52.52 -14.53
N GLU A 66 5.09 52.38 -15.86
CA GLU A 66 4.83 51.10 -16.53
C GLU A 66 5.88 50.05 -16.14
N GLN A 67 7.16 50.43 -16.12
CA GLN A 67 8.26 49.57 -15.65
C GLN A 67 8.09 49.16 -14.19
N GLU A 68 7.70 50.06 -13.29
CA GLU A 68 7.44 49.73 -11.89
C GLU A 68 6.29 48.72 -11.74
N THR A 69 5.20 48.88 -12.50
CA THR A 69 4.08 47.92 -12.47
C THR A 69 4.48 46.55 -13.01
N GLU A 70 5.31 46.52 -14.05
CA GLU A 70 5.81 45.27 -14.62
C GLU A 70 6.81 44.58 -13.67
N ILE A 71 7.68 45.33 -13.00
CA ILE A 71 8.57 44.79 -11.96
C ILE A 71 7.77 44.17 -10.83
N LEU A 72 6.70 44.81 -10.36
CA LEU A 72 5.83 44.24 -9.32
C LEU A 72 5.11 42.98 -9.80
N ARG A 73 4.66 42.95 -11.06
CA ARG A 73 4.01 41.78 -11.67
C ARG A 73 4.99 40.59 -11.75
N LEU A 74 6.18 40.82 -12.30
CA LEU A 74 7.24 39.82 -12.41
C LEU A 74 7.73 39.35 -11.04
N THR A 75 7.82 40.25 -10.05
CA THR A 75 8.21 39.88 -8.69
C THR A 75 7.20 38.91 -8.07
N ARG A 76 5.90 39.16 -8.27
CA ARG A 76 4.86 38.23 -7.83
C ARG A 76 4.97 36.89 -8.55
N GLU A 77 5.13 36.91 -9.87
CA GLU A 77 5.30 35.69 -10.67
C GLU A 77 6.51 34.86 -10.22
N VAL A 78 7.65 35.50 -9.93
CA VAL A 78 8.83 34.80 -9.38
C VAL A 78 8.57 34.24 -7.98
N MET A 79 7.79 34.93 -7.14
CA MET A 79 7.40 34.40 -5.83
C MET A 79 6.51 33.17 -5.98
N ASP A 80 5.48 33.23 -6.83
CA ASP A 80 4.57 32.11 -7.08
C ASP A 80 5.33 30.90 -7.65
N LEU A 81 6.22 31.11 -8.62
CA LEU A 81 7.06 30.04 -9.19
C LEU A 81 8.00 29.41 -8.17
N ARG A 82 8.52 30.19 -7.21
CA ARG A 82 9.36 29.67 -6.13
C ARG A 82 8.55 28.84 -5.13
N GLU A 83 7.33 29.29 -4.83
CA GLU A 83 6.41 28.53 -3.99
C GLU A 83 6.02 27.20 -4.66
N ASP A 84 5.66 27.24 -5.95
CA ASP A 84 5.36 26.04 -6.74
C ASP A 84 6.54 25.08 -6.80
N LEU A 85 7.77 25.60 -6.98
CA LEU A 85 8.98 24.78 -6.99
C LEU A 85 9.24 24.13 -5.62
N ALA A 86 9.01 24.87 -4.54
CA ALA A 86 9.16 24.37 -3.17
C ALA A 86 8.07 23.35 -2.79
N ALA A 87 6.88 23.45 -3.40
CA ALA A 87 5.78 22.51 -3.20
C ALA A 87 5.93 21.21 -4.01
N ARG A 88 6.90 21.12 -4.93
CA ARG A 88 7.16 19.88 -5.67
C ARG A 88 7.63 18.79 -4.72
N PRO A 89 7.10 17.56 -4.87
CA PRO A 89 7.63 16.41 -4.15
C PRO A 89 9.14 16.30 -4.40
N THR A 90 9.87 16.01 -3.33
CA THR A 90 11.31 15.74 -3.43
C THR A 90 11.55 14.46 -4.23
N GLU A 91 12.72 14.32 -4.85
CA GLU A 91 13.07 13.10 -5.60
C GLU A 91 12.98 11.85 -4.71
N ASP A 92 13.33 11.98 -3.43
CA ASP A 92 13.22 10.91 -2.44
C ASP A 92 11.77 10.50 -2.19
N GLU A 93 10.83 11.46 -2.10
CA GLU A 93 9.40 11.18 -1.98
C GLU A 93 8.84 10.52 -3.25
N VAL A 94 9.25 10.99 -4.43
CA VAL A 94 8.87 10.36 -5.70
C VAL A 94 9.39 8.93 -5.78
N TYR A 95 10.63 8.69 -5.35
CA TYR A 95 11.21 7.36 -5.29
C TYR A 95 10.46 6.46 -4.28
N ALA A 96 10.17 6.97 -3.08
CA ALA A 96 9.39 6.25 -2.08
C ALA A 96 7.99 5.87 -2.62
N MET A 97 7.29 6.80 -3.25
CA MET A 97 5.99 6.53 -3.89
C MET A 97 6.09 5.46 -4.99
N ARG A 98 7.17 5.44 -5.77
CA ARG A 98 7.41 4.39 -6.78
C ARG A 98 7.60 3.02 -6.13
N MET A 99 8.37 2.93 -5.06
CA MET A 99 8.59 1.67 -4.33
C MET A 99 7.30 1.15 -3.68
N GLU A 100 6.50 2.05 -3.11
CA GLU A 100 5.19 1.70 -2.54
C GLU A 100 4.20 1.23 -3.61
N TRP A 101 4.20 1.90 -4.77
CA TRP A 101 3.38 1.51 -5.91
C TRP A 101 3.77 0.12 -6.43
N GLU A 102 5.06 -0.14 -6.63
CA GLU A 102 5.58 -1.44 -7.06
C GLU A 102 5.23 -2.56 -6.07
N THR A 103 5.38 -2.28 -4.77
CA THR A 103 5.01 -3.23 -3.71
C THR A 103 3.51 -3.54 -3.74
N SER A 104 2.67 -2.52 -3.96
CA SER A 104 1.22 -2.68 -4.05
C SER A 104 0.81 -3.51 -5.27
N GLU A 105 1.47 -3.30 -6.41
CA GLU A 105 1.24 -4.06 -7.63
C GLU A 105 1.62 -5.54 -7.45
N ASN A 106 2.75 -5.82 -6.79
CA ASN A 106 3.18 -7.18 -6.47
C ASN A 106 2.17 -7.91 -5.57
N LEU A 107 1.70 -7.25 -4.50
CA LEU A 107 0.67 -7.83 -3.62
C LEU A 107 -0.65 -8.09 -4.35
N PHE A 108 -1.03 -7.22 -5.29
CA PHE A 108 -2.22 -7.42 -6.09
C PHE A 108 -2.08 -8.63 -7.03
N ALA A 109 -0.93 -8.77 -7.69
CA ALA A 109 -0.64 -9.92 -8.56
C ALA A 109 -0.66 -11.25 -7.78
N GLU A 110 -0.05 -11.29 -6.58
CA GLU A 110 -0.08 -12.46 -5.71
C GLU A 110 -1.50 -12.80 -5.25
N SER A 111 -2.28 -11.79 -4.83
CA SER A 111 -3.67 -11.97 -4.43
C SER A 111 -4.54 -12.50 -5.58
N GLN A 112 -4.30 -12.05 -6.82
CA GLN A 112 -5.00 -12.55 -7.99
C GLN A 112 -4.70 -14.04 -8.22
N LYS A 113 -3.42 -14.43 -8.13
CA LYS A 113 -2.98 -15.81 -8.29
C LYS A 113 -3.59 -16.74 -7.22
N ASP A 114 -3.62 -16.32 -5.96
CA ASP A 114 -4.26 -17.08 -4.87
C ASP A 114 -5.78 -17.24 -5.12
N ASN A 115 -6.44 -16.18 -5.60
CA ASN A 115 -7.87 -16.24 -5.92
C ASN A 115 -8.17 -17.21 -7.07
N GLU A 116 -7.34 -17.21 -8.12
CA GLU A 116 -7.43 -18.17 -9.22
C GLU A 116 -7.22 -19.61 -8.73
N GLN A 117 -6.24 -19.84 -7.85
CA GLN A 117 -6.01 -21.15 -7.24
C GLN A 117 -7.21 -21.62 -6.42
N LYS A 118 -7.76 -20.77 -5.55
CA LYS A 118 -8.97 -21.08 -4.76
C LYS A 118 -10.17 -21.37 -5.64
N HIS A 119 -10.36 -20.59 -6.70
CA HIS A 119 -11.44 -20.83 -7.66
C HIS A 119 -11.28 -22.22 -8.32
N ASN A 120 -10.07 -22.60 -8.73
CA ASN A 120 -9.80 -23.92 -9.28
C ASN A 120 -10.07 -25.03 -8.27
N THR A 121 -9.68 -24.87 -7.01
CA THR A 121 -9.98 -25.84 -5.94
C THR A 121 -11.49 -25.99 -5.72
N ILE A 122 -12.23 -24.88 -5.68
CA ILE A 122 -13.70 -24.91 -5.55
C ILE A 122 -14.33 -25.67 -6.72
N GLU A 123 -13.85 -25.44 -7.95
CA GLU A 123 -14.39 -26.12 -9.13
C GLU A 123 -14.07 -27.62 -9.12
N ASN A 124 -12.87 -28.03 -8.69
CA ASN A 124 -12.52 -29.43 -8.49
C ASN A 124 -13.42 -30.09 -7.43
N LEU A 125 -13.69 -29.40 -6.31
CA LEU A 125 -14.60 -29.91 -5.27
C LEU A 125 -16.04 -30.03 -5.79
N ARG A 126 -16.52 -29.08 -6.60
CA ARG A 126 -17.84 -29.19 -7.24
C ARG A 126 -17.93 -30.39 -8.18
N GLN A 127 -16.89 -30.63 -8.98
CA GLN A 127 -16.82 -31.79 -9.87
C GLN A 127 -16.80 -33.10 -9.07
N TYR A 128 -16.03 -33.15 -7.98
CA TYR A 128 -16.00 -34.29 -7.07
C TYR A 128 -17.36 -34.55 -6.42
N VAL A 129 -18.03 -33.52 -5.89
CA VAL A 129 -19.39 -33.64 -5.33
C VAL A 129 -20.36 -34.15 -6.40
N LYS A 130 -20.31 -33.60 -7.62
CA LYS A 130 -21.17 -34.06 -8.72
C LYS A 130 -20.92 -35.53 -9.09
N ALA A 131 -19.67 -35.98 -9.04
CA ALA A 131 -19.33 -37.39 -9.25
C ALA A 131 -19.88 -38.29 -8.13
N LEU A 132 -19.84 -37.82 -6.88
CA LEU A 132 -20.47 -38.52 -5.76
C LEU A 132 -21.99 -38.56 -5.89
N GLU A 133 -22.63 -37.45 -6.24
CA GLU A 133 -24.07 -37.37 -6.50
C GLU A 133 -24.48 -38.36 -7.61
N SER A 134 -23.73 -38.41 -8.71
CA SER A 134 -23.96 -39.36 -9.80
C SER A 134 -23.82 -40.82 -9.34
N LYS A 135 -22.89 -41.12 -8.43
CA LYS A 135 -22.70 -42.48 -7.89
C LYS A 135 -23.82 -42.85 -6.90
N LEU A 136 -24.32 -41.90 -6.13
CA LEU A 136 -25.49 -42.10 -5.26
C LEU A 136 -26.75 -42.37 -6.09
N GLU A 137 -26.94 -41.60 -7.17
CA GLU A 137 -28.03 -41.81 -8.12
C GLU A 137 -27.96 -43.18 -8.79
N GLU A 138 -26.77 -43.66 -9.17
CA GLU A 138 -26.57 -45.00 -9.73
C GLU A 138 -26.88 -46.12 -8.73
N THR A 139 -26.51 -45.94 -7.45
CA THR A 139 -26.59 -47.01 -6.43
C THR A 139 -27.92 -47.06 -5.70
N LEU A 140 -28.57 -45.91 -5.47
CA LEU A 140 -29.80 -45.79 -4.67
C LEU A 140 -31.01 -45.34 -5.51
N GLY A 141 -30.82 -45.01 -6.79
CA GLY A 141 -31.87 -44.48 -7.68
C GLY A 141 -32.09 -42.98 -7.54
N GLU A 142 -32.99 -42.41 -8.35
CA GLU A 142 -33.27 -40.96 -8.40
C GLU A 142 -33.75 -40.37 -7.06
N ASP A 143 -34.36 -41.21 -6.21
CA ASP A 143 -34.95 -40.82 -4.92
C ASP A 143 -33.92 -40.72 -3.78
N TRP A 144 -32.62 -40.92 -4.05
CA TRP A 144 -31.56 -40.93 -3.02
C TRP A 144 -31.55 -39.67 -2.14
N LYS A 145 -31.96 -38.52 -2.70
CA LYS A 145 -32.03 -37.23 -2.00
C LYS A 145 -33.06 -37.25 -0.85
N GLU A 146 -34.13 -38.02 -0.98
CA GLU A 146 -35.17 -38.15 0.06
C GLU A 146 -34.66 -38.93 1.28
N TYR A 147 -33.76 -39.88 1.06
CA TYR A 147 -33.11 -40.66 2.12
C TYR A 147 -31.97 -39.90 2.81
N CYS A 148 -31.39 -38.90 2.12
CA CYS A 148 -30.29 -38.08 2.62
C CYS A 148 -30.73 -36.69 3.12
N VAL A 149 -31.96 -36.56 3.62
CA VAL A 149 -32.39 -35.34 4.35
C VAL A 149 -31.61 -35.25 5.66
N LEU A 150 -30.37 -34.76 5.54
CA LEU A 150 -29.59 -34.32 6.69
C LEU A 150 -30.36 -33.14 7.30
N PRO A 151 -30.63 -33.15 8.61
CA PRO A 151 -31.24 -32.00 9.27
C PRO A 151 -30.40 -30.76 8.94
N ASP A 152 -31.04 -29.71 8.45
CA ASP A 152 -30.36 -28.46 8.08
C ASP A 152 -29.47 -28.05 9.26
N PRO A 153 -28.14 -27.93 9.08
CA PRO A 153 -27.25 -27.52 10.17
C PRO A 153 -27.59 -26.13 10.71
N ARG A 154 -28.41 -25.34 10.00
CA ARG A 154 -28.95 -24.06 10.47
C ARG A 154 -30.22 -24.19 11.31
N GLY A 155 -30.86 -25.36 11.33
CA GLY A 155 -32.13 -25.65 12.01
C GLY A 155 -31.99 -26.23 13.41
N ALA A 156 -30.79 -26.66 13.83
CA ALA A 156 -30.51 -26.95 15.23
C ALA A 156 -30.44 -25.63 16.00
N GLY A 157 -31.59 -25.22 16.55
CA GLY A 157 -31.74 -24.00 17.31
C GLY A 157 -30.70 -23.93 18.44
N ASN A 158 -29.63 -23.18 18.20
CA ASN A 158 -28.86 -22.54 19.25
C ASN A 158 -29.79 -21.54 19.94
N THR A 159 -30.64 -22.06 20.82
CA THR A 159 -31.11 -21.34 22.01
C THR A 159 -29.88 -21.10 22.88
N CYS A 160 -29.04 -20.16 22.42
CA CYS A 160 -28.03 -19.54 23.25
C CYS A 160 -28.82 -18.81 24.35
N GLY A 161 -28.91 -19.45 25.51
CA GLY A 161 -29.74 -18.98 26.61
C GLY A 161 -29.36 -17.56 27.01
N ASN A 162 -30.36 -16.69 27.07
CA ASN A 162 -30.58 -15.58 28.03
C ASN A 162 -29.36 -14.91 28.70
N ALA A 163 -28.23 -14.74 28.01
CA ALA A 163 -27.11 -13.97 28.50
C ALA A 163 -27.26 -12.54 27.97
N THR A 164 -27.94 -11.72 28.77
CA THR A 164 -27.93 -10.25 28.75
C THR A 164 -28.52 -9.58 27.50
N PRO A 165 -29.72 -8.97 27.57
CA PRO A 165 -30.20 -8.13 26.46
C PRO A 165 -29.22 -6.96 26.30
N LEU A 166 -28.47 -6.95 25.19
CA LEU A 166 -27.71 -5.77 24.78
C LEU A 166 -28.64 -4.55 24.82
N PRO A 167 -28.21 -3.43 25.44
CA PRO A 167 -29.05 -2.25 25.55
C PRO A 167 -29.50 -1.82 24.15
N LYS A 168 -30.82 -1.73 23.96
CA LYS A 168 -31.41 -1.31 22.68
C LYS A 168 -30.70 -0.04 22.20
N PRO A 169 -30.13 -0.03 20.97
CA PRO A 169 -29.50 1.17 20.46
C PRO A 169 -30.53 2.29 20.49
N LYS A 170 -30.24 3.35 21.28
CA LYS A 170 -31.06 4.56 21.31
C LYS A 170 -31.03 5.13 19.89
N LEU A 171 -32.14 4.95 19.16
CA LEU A 171 -32.40 5.64 17.91
C LEU A 171 -32.42 7.13 18.23
N ARG A 172 -31.26 7.76 18.05
CA ARG A 172 -31.13 9.21 18.11
C ARG A 172 -31.98 9.76 16.96
N PRO A 173 -32.86 10.76 17.17
CA PRO A 173 -33.64 11.34 16.09
C PRO A 173 -32.68 11.99 15.09
N SER A 174 -32.46 11.34 13.95
CA SER A 174 -31.72 11.89 12.83
C SER A 174 -32.51 13.07 12.27
N ALA A 175 -31.94 14.27 12.40
CA ALA A 175 -32.43 15.44 11.70
C ALA A 175 -32.43 15.17 10.19
N SER A 176 -33.58 15.43 9.59
CA SER A 176 -33.88 15.29 8.17
C SER A 176 -32.93 16.14 7.32
N ILE A 177 -31.92 15.52 6.70
CA ILE A 177 -31.23 16.09 5.55
C ILE A 177 -31.90 15.50 4.30
N LYS A 178 -32.91 16.21 3.81
CA LYS A 178 -33.40 16.04 2.45
C LYS A 178 -32.35 16.61 1.50
N ARG A 179 -31.59 15.76 0.81
CA ARG A 179 -31.02 16.11 -0.50
C ARG A 179 -30.90 14.87 -1.38
N ALA A 180 -31.18 15.09 -2.64
CA ALA A 180 -31.64 14.11 -3.60
C ALA A 180 -30.62 13.00 -3.92
N SER A 181 -31.15 11.78 -3.99
CA SER A 181 -31.00 10.83 -5.10
C SER A 181 -29.99 11.22 -6.19
N ARG A 182 -28.90 10.45 -6.31
CA ARG A 182 -28.73 9.43 -7.35
C ARG A 182 -27.44 8.60 -7.15
N HIS A 183 -27.65 7.30 -6.94
CA HIS A 183 -26.85 6.19 -7.47
C HIS A 183 -25.34 6.09 -7.14
N SER A 184 -25.01 5.36 -6.06
CA SER A 184 -23.99 4.30 -6.09
C SER A 184 -24.09 3.43 -4.83
N HIS A 185 -24.06 2.11 -5.01
CA HIS A 185 -24.07 1.11 -3.95
C HIS A 185 -22.76 1.16 -3.16
N THR A 186 -22.84 1.52 -1.88
CA THR A 186 -21.78 1.21 -0.91
C THR A 186 -22.38 0.37 0.22
N ARG A 187 -21.69 -0.75 0.50
CA ARG A 187 -21.99 -1.68 1.58
C ARG A 187 -22.08 -0.94 2.91
N SER A 188 -23.07 -1.30 3.71
CA SER A 188 -23.22 -0.85 5.09
C SER A 188 -21.99 -1.25 5.92
N VAL A 189 -21.20 -0.27 6.34
CA VAL A 189 -20.10 -0.43 7.30
C VAL A 189 -20.68 -0.40 8.72
N SER A 190 -20.19 -1.32 9.56
CA SER A 190 -20.64 -1.50 10.95
C SER A 190 -20.31 -0.29 11.81
N VAL A 191 -21.18 0.06 12.77
CA VAL A 191 -21.02 1.22 13.67
C VAL A 191 -19.80 1.09 14.59
N ALA A 192 -19.23 -0.11 14.76
CA ALA A 192 -17.96 -0.32 15.46
C ALA A 192 -16.76 0.28 14.69
N ASP A 193 -16.76 0.20 13.35
CA ASP A 193 -15.69 0.77 12.51
C ASP A 193 -15.73 2.30 12.46
N ALA A 194 -16.90 2.90 12.69
CA ALA A 194 -17.07 4.36 12.66
C ALA A 194 -16.44 5.08 13.86
N ARG A 195 -16.17 4.39 14.98
CA ARG A 195 -15.38 4.96 16.09
C ARG A 195 -13.88 4.87 15.82
N SER A 196 -13.42 3.75 15.25
CA SER A 196 -12.02 3.56 14.84
C SER A 196 -11.57 4.62 13.81
N LEU A 197 -12.47 4.99 12.89
CA LEU A 197 -12.20 6.05 11.90
C LEU A 197 -12.03 7.45 12.48
N ARG A 198 -12.62 7.77 13.65
CA ARG A 198 -12.42 9.09 14.28
C ARG A 198 -11.10 9.22 15.02
N GLU A 199 -10.52 8.12 15.48
CA GLU A 199 -9.19 8.13 16.10
C GLU A 199 -8.10 8.23 15.02
N LEU A 200 -8.32 7.63 13.84
CA LEU A 200 -7.45 7.76 12.66
C LEU A 200 -7.35 9.19 12.11
N GLU A 201 -8.35 10.03 12.34
CA GLU A 201 -8.38 11.43 11.88
C GLU A 201 -7.44 12.35 12.69
N THR A 202 -6.95 11.88 13.85
CA THR A 202 -5.97 12.59 14.69
C THR A 202 -4.53 12.11 14.53
N ALA A 203 -4.29 11.09 13.69
CA ALA A 203 -2.94 10.67 13.35
C ALA A 203 -2.27 11.77 12.50
N VAL A 204 -1.16 12.28 13.02
CA VAL A 204 -0.39 13.42 12.48
C VAL A 204 0.16 13.16 11.06
N ASP A 205 0.12 11.90 10.60
CA ASP A 205 0.66 11.46 9.33
C ASP A 205 -0.46 10.89 8.44
N LYS A 206 -0.84 11.63 7.39
CA LYS A 206 -1.93 11.28 6.46
C LYS A 206 -1.51 10.29 5.38
N THR A 207 -0.33 9.72 5.50
CA THR A 207 0.16 8.70 4.57
C THR A 207 -0.50 7.34 4.84
N PRO A 208 -0.75 6.50 3.80
CA PRO A 208 -1.23 5.14 3.98
C PRO A 208 -0.32 4.31 4.91
N ALA A 209 0.99 4.56 4.87
CA ALA A 209 1.98 3.99 5.77
C ALA A 209 1.78 4.42 7.24
N GLY A 210 1.41 5.69 7.48
CA GLY A 210 1.01 6.19 8.80
C GLY A 210 -0.24 5.48 9.35
N ALA A 211 -1.22 5.21 8.48
CA ALA A 211 -2.42 4.46 8.84
C ALA A 211 -2.13 2.99 9.21
N LEU A 212 -1.22 2.33 8.48
CA LEU A 212 -0.79 0.96 8.82
C LEU A 212 -0.01 0.92 10.14
N ARG A 213 0.88 1.89 10.38
CA ARG A 213 1.62 2.01 11.65
C ARG A 213 0.69 2.26 12.84
N ALA A 214 -0.37 3.06 12.64
CA ALA A 214 -1.40 3.27 13.66
C ALA A 214 -2.19 1.99 13.97
N LEU A 215 -2.44 1.14 12.96
CA LEU A 215 -3.10 -0.15 13.16
C LEU A 215 -2.20 -1.20 13.82
N GLU A 216 -0.89 -1.19 13.56
CA GLU A 216 0.08 -2.08 14.22
C GLU A 216 0.28 -1.77 15.71
N GLY A 217 0.09 -0.51 16.12
CA GLY A 217 0.18 -0.09 17.52
C GLY A 217 -1.00 -0.50 18.41
N ILE A 218 -2.11 -0.99 17.85
CA ILE A 218 -3.34 -1.36 18.58
C ILE A 218 -3.41 -2.87 18.87
N ARG A 219 -2.29 -3.60 18.72
CA ARG A 219 -2.20 -4.94 19.32
C ARG A 219 -2.11 -4.80 20.84
N GLU A 220 -3.21 -5.14 21.50
CA GLU A 220 -3.37 -5.34 22.93
C GLU A 220 -2.12 -5.98 23.57
N LEU A 221 -1.26 -5.13 24.11
CA LEU A 221 -0.36 -5.50 25.18
C LEU A 221 -1.11 -5.23 26.48
N ASP A 222 -1.78 -6.28 26.97
CA ASP A 222 -2.17 -6.43 28.38
C ASP A 222 -0.91 -6.63 29.26
N SER A 223 0.04 -5.71 29.14
CA SER A 223 1.21 -5.61 30.01
C SER A 223 1.23 -4.21 30.60
N ARG A 224 0.48 -4.08 31.69
CA ARG A 224 0.55 -2.97 32.63
C ARG A 224 2.01 -2.83 33.09
N PRO A 225 2.73 -1.74 32.75
CA PRO A 225 4.07 -1.55 33.24
C PRO A 225 4.01 -1.25 34.74
N THR A 226 4.73 -2.06 35.51
CA THR A 226 4.95 -1.87 36.94
C THR A 226 5.75 -0.57 37.14
N PRO A 227 5.40 0.29 38.12
CA PRO A 227 6.01 1.62 38.31
C PRO A 227 7.53 1.62 38.66
N ALA A 228 8.19 0.47 38.64
CA ALA A 228 9.63 0.35 38.88
C ALA A 228 10.50 0.57 37.62
N GLU A 229 9.96 0.40 36.40
CA GLU A 229 10.75 0.56 35.16
C GLU A 229 10.81 2.01 34.64
N ILE A 230 9.91 2.89 35.10
CA ILE A 230 9.87 4.31 34.66
C ILE A 230 11.03 5.12 35.27
N VAL A 231 11.68 4.62 36.32
CA VAL A 231 12.79 5.33 36.99
C VAL A 231 14.16 5.01 36.38
N ALA A 232 14.32 3.91 35.64
CA ALA A 232 15.63 3.49 35.12
C ALA A 232 15.98 4.05 33.74
N SER A 233 15.03 4.64 33.00
CA SER A 233 15.25 5.13 31.63
C SER A 233 15.54 6.63 31.52
N PHE A 234 15.66 7.34 32.65
CA PHE A 234 15.90 8.80 32.64
C PHE A 234 17.33 9.23 33.05
N GLU A 235 18.25 8.29 33.30
CA GLU A 235 19.61 8.60 33.83
C GLU A 235 20.81 8.29 32.91
N ALA A 236 20.60 7.93 31.64
CA ALA A 236 21.70 7.90 30.66
C ALA A 236 21.14 8.39 29.31
N SER A 237 21.55 9.50 28.72
CA SER A 237 22.78 10.27 28.84
C SER A 237 22.56 11.61 28.17
N SER A 238 22.74 12.69 28.93
CA SER A 238 23.03 14.04 28.42
C SER A 238 24.41 14.43 28.93
N PRO A 239 25.25 15.03 28.06
CA PRO A 239 26.08 16.13 28.51
C PRO A 239 25.64 17.39 27.76
N LEU A 240 24.70 18.10 28.37
CA LEU A 240 24.47 19.52 28.19
C LEU A 240 25.78 20.26 28.48
N LYS A 241 26.45 20.73 27.42
CA LYS A 241 27.40 21.83 27.55
C LYS A 241 26.59 23.12 27.65
N GLU A 242 26.55 23.67 28.85
CA GLU A 242 26.26 25.08 29.11
C GLU A 242 27.21 25.95 28.30
N ALA A 243 26.68 26.68 27.32
CA ALA A 243 27.36 27.81 26.71
C ALA A 243 26.52 29.06 26.99
N ARG A 244 26.85 29.64 28.13
CA ARG A 244 26.55 30.98 28.62
C ARG A 244 26.49 32.01 27.49
N MET A 245 25.35 32.70 27.47
CA MET A 245 25.07 33.90 26.71
C MET A 245 26.07 35.00 27.08
N GLU A 246 26.97 35.36 26.17
CA GLU A 246 27.55 36.71 26.12
C GLU A 246 27.34 37.29 24.72
N ARG A 247 26.36 38.22 24.66
CA ARG A 247 26.22 39.18 23.58
C ARG A 247 27.42 40.12 23.65
N SER A 248 28.46 39.80 22.89
CA SER A 248 29.54 40.75 22.60
C SER A 248 29.45 41.17 21.14
N SER A 249 28.88 42.36 20.99
CA SER A 249 29.04 43.23 19.83
C SER A 249 30.51 43.37 19.48
N SER A 250 30.91 42.85 18.33
CA SER A 250 32.19 43.13 17.69
C SER A 250 31.98 43.11 16.19
N TYR A 251 31.62 44.29 15.65
CA TYR A 251 31.83 44.62 14.25
C TYR A 251 33.34 44.57 13.97
N GLN A 252 33.86 43.40 13.61
CA GLN A 252 35.19 43.29 13.01
C GLN A 252 35.13 42.48 11.72
N SER A 253 35.53 43.17 10.65
CA SER A 253 36.16 42.62 9.45
C SER A 253 35.29 41.79 8.50
N ILE A 254 34.59 42.51 7.61
CA ILE A 254 33.86 41.99 6.43
C ILE A 254 34.83 41.58 5.28
N ARG A 255 36.11 41.32 5.58
CA ARG A 255 37.11 40.96 4.55
C ARG A 255 37.99 39.81 4.99
N GLU A 256 37.37 38.66 5.27
CA GLU A 256 37.90 37.29 5.07
C GLU A 256 36.94 36.25 5.67
N PRO A 257 36.16 35.52 4.84
CA PRO A 257 35.95 34.11 5.17
C PRO A 257 35.91 33.15 3.96
N LYS A 258 36.12 33.62 2.73
CA LYS A 258 35.99 32.77 1.54
C LYS A 258 36.97 31.59 1.55
N ASP A 259 38.18 31.79 2.06
CA ASP A 259 39.21 30.74 2.08
C ASP A 259 38.92 29.63 3.10
N LYS A 260 38.21 29.94 4.19
CA LYS A 260 37.80 28.93 5.19
C LYS A 260 36.65 28.07 4.67
N GLU A 261 35.69 28.68 3.98
CA GLU A 261 34.61 27.96 3.30
C GLU A 261 35.16 27.09 2.17
N LEU A 262 36.10 27.61 1.39
CA LEU A 262 36.77 26.85 0.33
C LEU A 262 37.56 25.66 0.90
N ALA A 263 38.27 25.87 2.02
CA ALA A 263 39.00 24.79 2.69
C ALA A 263 38.06 23.70 3.25
N ALA A 264 36.91 24.09 3.82
CA ALA A 264 35.89 23.16 4.28
C ALA A 264 35.26 22.38 3.13
N LEU A 265 34.97 23.05 2.01
CA LEU A 265 34.44 22.40 0.80
C LEU A 265 35.44 21.40 0.22
N VAL A 266 36.72 21.79 0.13
CA VAL A 266 37.79 20.88 -0.35
C VAL A 266 37.96 19.69 0.60
N ALA A 267 37.85 19.88 1.91
CA ALA A 267 37.88 18.79 2.88
C ALA A 267 36.67 17.84 2.72
N ALA A 268 35.47 18.39 2.51
CA ALA A 268 34.25 17.61 2.25
C ALA A 268 34.35 16.81 0.94
N VAL A 269 34.83 17.43 -0.13
CA VAL A 269 35.06 16.76 -1.43
C VAL A 269 36.12 15.67 -1.31
N LYS A 270 37.17 15.87 -0.51
CA LYS A 270 38.18 14.84 -0.22
C LYS A 270 37.65 13.70 0.64
N ALA A 271 36.67 13.96 1.52
CA ALA A 271 36.03 12.94 2.34
C ALA A 271 34.92 12.17 1.60
N LEU A 272 34.41 12.72 0.49
CA LEU A 272 33.31 12.16 -0.30
C LEU A 272 33.54 10.69 -0.71
N PRO A 273 34.71 10.29 -1.24
CA PRO A 273 34.97 8.91 -1.63
C PRO A 273 34.85 7.93 -0.46
N ALA A 274 35.34 8.31 0.73
CA ALA A 274 35.25 7.49 1.94
C ALA A 274 33.82 7.41 2.49
N SER A 275 33.05 8.50 2.37
CA SER A 275 31.64 8.49 2.77
C SER A 275 30.78 7.63 1.84
N LEU A 276 31.04 7.69 0.53
CA LEU A 276 30.38 6.88 -0.49
C LEU A 276 30.72 5.41 -0.32
N SER A 277 32.00 5.05 -0.12
CA SER A 277 32.38 3.66 0.10
C SER A 277 31.72 3.09 1.35
N ALA A 278 31.70 3.84 2.46
CA ALA A 278 31.05 3.42 3.69
C ALA A 278 29.52 3.32 3.55
N GLN A 279 28.89 4.11 2.69
CA GLN A 279 27.46 4.02 2.41
C GLN A 279 27.13 2.82 1.51
N VAL A 280 27.95 2.57 0.48
CA VAL A 280 27.82 1.39 -0.38
C VAL A 280 27.99 0.10 0.44
N GLU A 281 28.99 0.02 1.32
CA GLU A 281 29.18 -1.14 2.21
C GLU A 281 27.99 -1.35 3.16
N ARG A 282 27.41 -0.26 3.71
CA ARG A 282 26.21 -0.34 4.54
C ARG A 282 24.99 -0.81 3.75
N SER A 283 24.83 -0.35 2.51
CA SER A 283 23.75 -0.81 1.63
C SER A 283 23.89 -2.28 1.27
N LEU A 284 25.09 -2.72 0.87
CA LEU A 284 25.38 -4.14 0.57
C LEU A 284 25.17 -5.03 1.80
N SER A 285 25.55 -4.57 2.99
CA SER A 285 25.33 -5.31 4.24
C SER A 285 23.85 -5.39 4.60
N ARG A 286 23.06 -4.37 4.29
CA ARG A 286 21.61 -4.38 4.52
C ARG A 286 20.90 -5.32 3.55
N GLU A 287 21.36 -5.35 2.30
CA GLU A 287 20.84 -6.23 1.26
C GLU A 287 21.16 -7.70 1.55
N SER A 288 22.37 -8.02 2.04
CA SER A 288 22.73 -9.39 2.42
C SER A 288 21.89 -9.92 3.59
N VAL A 289 21.58 -9.08 4.60
CA VAL A 289 20.68 -9.45 5.70
C VAL A 289 19.25 -9.67 5.20
N ALA A 290 18.78 -8.83 4.28
CA ALA A 290 17.46 -9.02 3.68
C ALA A 290 17.37 -10.33 2.88
N GLU A 291 18.41 -10.65 2.11
CA GLU A 291 18.47 -11.89 1.34
C GLU A 291 18.53 -13.13 2.26
N SER A 292 19.30 -13.07 3.35
CA SER A 292 19.33 -14.14 4.35
C SER A 292 17.96 -14.40 4.97
N ARG A 293 17.16 -13.35 5.24
CA ARG A 293 15.80 -13.49 5.77
C ARG A 293 14.83 -14.08 4.74
N ARG A 294 14.99 -13.74 3.46
CA ARG A 294 14.20 -14.34 2.37
C ARG A 294 14.50 -15.82 2.23
N GLU A 295 15.77 -16.20 2.33
CA GLU A 295 16.17 -17.60 2.26
C GLU A 295 15.67 -18.41 3.45
N GLU A 296 15.74 -17.86 4.67
CA GLU A 296 15.14 -18.47 5.86
C GLU A 296 13.62 -18.66 5.71
N ALA A 297 12.91 -17.67 5.15
CA ALA A 297 11.49 -17.78 4.87
C ALA A 297 11.16 -18.84 3.80
N ARG A 298 11.99 -18.96 2.75
CA ARG A 298 11.86 -20.03 1.75
C ARG A 298 12.07 -21.41 2.38
N GLN A 299 13.07 -21.55 3.24
CA GLN A 299 13.35 -22.79 3.94
C GLN A 299 12.18 -23.20 4.85
N ALA A 300 11.63 -22.25 5.62
CA ALA A 300 10.46 -22.49 6.46
C ALA A 300 9.23 -22.93 5.64
N LEU A 301 9.03 -22.39 4.44
CA LEU A 301 7.94 -22.82 3.56
C LEU A 301 8.13 -24.25 3.05
N LEU A 302 9.36 -24.64 2.69
CA LEU A 302 9.67 -26.00 2.29
C LEU A 302 9.39 -26.99 3.44
N GLU A 303 9.81 -26.68 4.66
CA GLU A 303 9.54 -27.51 5.84
C GLU A 303 8.03 -27.70 6.09
N VAL A 304 7.22 -26.64 5.90
CA VAL A 304 5.77 -26.71 6.04
C VAL A 304 5.14 -27.62 4.97
N LEU A 305 5.67 -27.59 3.74
CA LEU A 305 5.22 -28.45 2.65
C LEU A 305 5.57 -29.92 2.91
N ASP A 306 6.80 -30.22 3.30
CA ASP A 306 7.25 -31.58 3.65
C ASP A 306 6.42 -32.16 4.82
N ALA A 307 6.13 -31.33 5.82
CA ALA A 307 5.27 -31.71 6.95
C ALA A 307 3.80 -31.90 6.54
N ALA A 308 3.31 -31.18 5.53
CA ALA A 308 1.98 -31.38 4.98
C ALA A 308 1.89 -32.68 4.16
N GLU A 309 2.92 -32.96 3.34
CA GLU A 309 3.04 -34.20 2.56
C GLU A 309 3.10 -35.43 3.48
N SER A 310 3.98 -35.43 4.49
CA SER A 310 4.07 -36.50 5.48
C SER A 310 2.74 -36.78 6.19
N ARG A 311 1.96 -35.73 6.49
CA ARG A 311 0.61 -35.87 7.08
C ARG A 311 -0.40 -36.45 6.10
N ALA A 312 -0.28 -36.16 4.82
CA ALA A 312 -1.12 -36.73 3.78
C ALA A 312 -0.83 -38.22 3.59
N GLU A 313 0.44 -38.61 3.49
CA GLU A 313 0.87 -40.02 3.41
C GLU A 313 0.40 -40.83 4.61
N ALA A 314 0.54 -40.30 5.83
CA ALA A 314 0.07 -40.97 7.04
C ALA A 314 -1.46 -41.21 7.04
N ARG A 315 -2.23 -40.29 6.45
CA ARG A 315 -3.68 -40.45 6.27
C ARG A 315 -3.99 -41.50 5.21
N GLU A 316 -3.24 -41.52 4.11
CA GLU A 316 -3.40 -42.52 3.06
C GLU A 316 -3.13 -43.93 3.59
N ILE A 317 -2.04 -44.15 4.32
CA ILE A 317 -1.71 -45.43 4.94
C ILE A 317 -2.84 -45.88 5.88
N ARG A 318 -3.39 -44.97 6.68
CA ARG A 318 -4.52 -45.28 7.58
C ARG A 318 -5.78 -45.67 6.80
N LEU A 319 -6.09 -44.98 5.71
CA LEU A 319 -7.24 -45.30 4.85
C LEU A 319 -7.06 -46.65 4.16
N GLN A 320 -5.85 -46.96 3.69
CA GLN A 320 -5.52 -48.27 3.13
C GLN A 320 -5.73 -49.38 4.19
N GLY A 321 -5.29 -49.16 5.43
CA GLY A 321 -5.53 -50.06 6.56
C GLY A 321 -7.02 -50.32 6.79
N LEU A 322 -7.83 -49.26 6.90
CA LEU A 322 -9.29 -49.39 7.07
C LEU A 322 -9.96 -50.11 5.90
N LEU A 323 -9.51 -49.88 4.67
CA LEU A 323 -10.01 -50.59 3.48
C LEU A 323 -9.66 -52.07 3.52
N THR A 324 -8.46 -52.44 3.98
CA THR A 324 -8.08 -53.84 4.14
C THR A 324 -8.90 -54.53 5.23
N GLU A 325 -9.10 -53.87 6.38
CA GLU A 325 -9.94 -54.38 7.46
C GLU A 325 -11.39 -54.58 6.99
N ALA A 326 -11.98 -53.59 6.32
CA ALA A 326 -13.32 -53.67 5.77
C ALA A 326 -13.50 -54.84 4.79
N LYS A 327 -12.49 -55.09 3.91
CA LYS A 327 -12.49 -56.25 3.00
C LYS A 327 -12.46 -57.58 3.76
N THR A 328 -11.66 -57.69 4.83
CA THR A 328 -11.62 -58.91 5.65
C THR A 328 -12.93 -59.14 6.40
N CYS A 329 -13.58 -58.08 6.88
CA CYS A 329 -14.89 -58.19 7.53
C CYS A 329 -16.00 -58.55 6.54
N SER A 330 -15.98 -58.03 5.31
CA SER A 330 -17.02 -58.36 4.31
C SER A 330 -16.91 -59.79 3.77
N GLY A 331 -15.70 -60.35 3.69
CA GLY A 331 -15.48 -61.73 3.28
C GLY A 331 -15.94 -62.79 4.29
N HIS A 332 -16.27 -62.38 5.53
CA HIS A 332 -16.85 -63.28 6.55
C HIS A 332 -18.39 -63.28 6.55
N MET A 333 -19.04 -62.48 5.69
CA MET A 333 -20.45 -62.62 5.34
C MET A 333 -20.57 -63.46 4.06
N GLU A 334 -20.07 -64.69 4.09
CA GLU A 334 -20.53 -65.71 3.15
C GLU A 334 -21.95 -66.11 3.57
N TRP A 335 -22.92 -65.70 2.74
CA TRP A 335 -24.28 -66.22 2.75
C TRP A 335 -24.36 -67.57 2.08
#